data_AF-A0A929ULV5-F1
#
_entry.id   AF-A0A929ULV5-F1
#
_cell.length_a   1.000
_cell.length_b   1.000
_cell.length_c   1.000
_cell.angle_alpha   90.00
_cell.angle_beta   90.00
_cell.angle_gamma   90.00
#
_symmetry.space_group_name_H-M   'P 1'
#
loop_
_entity.id
_entity.type
_entity.pdbx_description
1 polymer ?
#
loop_
_entity_poly.entity_id
_entity_poly.type
_entity_poly.pdbx_seq_one_letter_code
_entity_poly.pdbx_strand_id
1 'polypeptide(L)'
;MGKPVVVNDSSWEIPALNGFPGGYMKDIANWFTADDFLALMRGKKDRRIILHDVVAYFDGKELKLFTFDQSGVFINEPRGEGTSMNQVVSMENSGGLTIAEEFARRHSGEKIDSINFQHWQKFGKWFTIRSTSG
;
A
#
# COMPACT_ATOMS: atom_id res chain seq x y z
N MET A 1 -28.43 0.92 12.97
CA MET A 1 -27.95 1.31 11.63
C MET A 1 -28.29 2.77 11.39
N GLY A 2 -27.48 3.54 10.64
CA GLY A 2 -27.72 4.97 10.38
C GLY A 2 -26.66 5.95 10.90
N LYS A 3 -25.44 5.50 11.19
CA LYS A 3 -24.29 6.37 11.45
C LYS A 3 -23.32 6.31 10.27
N PRO A 4 -22.61 7.40 9.96
CA PRO A 4 -21.55 7.35 8.96
C PRO A 4 -20.50 6.31 9.30
N VAL A 5 -20.06 5.59 8.28
CA VAL A 5 -18.97 4.61 8.36
C VAL A 5 -17.82 5.06 7.48
N VAL A 6 -16.61 4.79 7.96
CA VAL A 6 -15.38 4.96 7.19
C VAL A 6 -14.66 3.63 7.21
N VAL A 7 -14.32 3.13 6.02
CA VAL A 7 -13.50 1.93 5.85
C VAL A 7 -12.25 2.28 5.07
N ASN A 8 -11.17 1.58 5.36
CA ASN A 8 -9.92 1.64 4.60
C ASN A 8 -9.64 0.24 4.08
N ASP A 9 -9.27 0.15 2.81
CA ASP A 9 -8.80 -1.08 2.19
C ASP A 9 -7.65 -0.77 1.23
N SER A 10 -6.82 -1.77 0.98
CA SER A 10 -5.60 -1.65 0.18
C SER A 10 -5.49 -2.82 -0.80
N SER A 11 -5.06 -2.52 -2.03
CA SER A 11 -4.79 -3.55 -3.04
C SER A 11 -3.45 -3.31 -3.71
N TRP A 12 -2.85 -4.38 -4.24
CA TRP A 12 -1.54 -4.31 -4.90
C TRP A 12 -1.64 -4.68 -6.38
N GLU A 13 -0.98 -3.94 -7.24
CA GLU A 13 -0.91 -4.20 -8.68
C GLU A 13 0.54 -4.44 -9.10
N ILE A 14 0.81 -5.57 -9.76
CA ILE A 14 2.07 -5.80 -10.48
C ILE A 14 1.74 -5.72 -11.99
N PRO A 15 2.05 -4.60 -12.67
CA PRO A 15 1.67 -4.41 -14.08
C PRO A 15 2.21 -5.52 -15.00
N ALA A 16 3.43 -5.99 -14.75
CA ALA A 16 4.07 -7.07 -15.51
C ALA A 16 3.39 -8.44 -15.37
N LEU A 17 2.45 -8.56 -14.42
CA LEU A 17 1.63 -9.74 -14.12
C LEU A 17 0.13 -9.42 -14.25
N ASN A 18 -0.23 -8.42 -15.08
CA ASN A 18 -1.62 -8.02 -15.36
C ASN A 18 -2.43 -7.67 -14.10
N GLY A 19 -1.79 -7.05 -13.10
CA GLY A 19 -2.45 -6.57 -11.89
C GLY A 19 -2.60 -7.60 -10.77
N PHE A 20 -2.03 -8.80 -10.92
CA PHE A 20 -1.82 -9.70 -9.79
C PHE A 20 -1.01 -9.01 -8.66
N PRO A 21 -1.26 -9.29 -7.37
CA PRO A 21 -2.33 -10.14 -6.82
C PRO A 21 -3.62 -9.39 -6.46
N GLY A 22 -3.69 -8.07 -6.65
CA GLY A 22 -4.83 -7.25 -6.25
C GLY A 22 -5.05 -7.27 -4.73
N GLY A 23 -6.30 -7.42 -4.31
CA GLY A 23 -6.70 -7.50 -2.89
C GLY A 23 -6.25 -8.78 -2.18
N TYR A 24 -5.67 -9.76 -2.88
CA TYR A 24 -5.25 -11.03 -2.29
C TYR A 24 -3.80 -11.01 -1.77
N MET A 25 -3.13 -9.85 -1.76
CA MET A 25 -1.72 -9.76 -1.36
C MET A 25 -1.44 -10.38 0.00
N LYS A 26 -2.34 -10.22 0.98
CA LYS A 26 -2.16 -10.80 2.32
C LYS A 26 -2.07 -12.33 2.27
N ASP A 27 -2.94 -12.97 1.50
CA ASP A 27 -2.97 -14.43 1.36
C ASP A 27 -1.75 -14.90 0.57
N ILE A 28 -1.43 -14.24 -0.54
CA ILE A 28 -0.25 -14.57 -1.36
C ILE A 28 1.03 -14.42 -0.53
N ALA A 29 1.20 -13.35 0.23
CA ALA A 29 2.39 -13.16 1.08
C ALA A 29 2.49 -14.18 2.22
N ASN A 30 1.38 -14.79 2.64
CA ASN A 30 1.40 -15.89 3.59
C ASN A 30 1.76 -17.24 2.93
N TRP A 31 1.47 -17.40 1.65
CA TRP A 31 1.76 -18.63 0.92
C TRP A 31 3.14 -18.63 0.25
N PHE A 32 3.58 -17.46 -0.22
CA PHE A 32 4.79 -17.29 -1.00
C PHE A 32 5.94 -16.84 -0.13
N THR A 33 7.13 -17.37 -0.42
CA THR A 33 8.40 -16.84 0.07
C THR A 33 8.83 -15.61 -0.74
N ALA A 34 9.84 -14.90 -0.26
CA ALA A 34 10.44 -13.80 -1.00
C ALA A 34 10.99 -14.27 -2.36
N ASP A 35 11.60 -15.46 -2.40
CA ASP A 35 12.14 -16.05 -3.61
C ASP A 35 11.05 -16.43 -4.62
N ASP A 36 9.87 -16.84 -4.17
CA ASP A 36 8.72 -17.11 -5.06
C ASP A 36 8.29 -15.82 -5.79
N PHE A 37 8.26 -14.68 -5.09
CA PHE A 37 7.99 -13.40 -5.72
C PHE A 37 9.08 -13.00 -6.72
N LEU A 38 10.36 -13.21 -6.39
CA LEU A 38 11.46 -12.94 -7.33
C LEU A 38 11.39 -13.87 -8.55
N ALA A 39 10.96 -15.12 -8.36
CA ALA A 39 10.76 -16.07 -9.45
C ALA A 39 9.65 -15.62 -10.41
N LEU A 40 8.52 -15.10 -9.90
CA LEU A 40 7.46 -14.50 -10.73
C LEU A 40 7.98 -13.34 -11.60
N MET A 41 8.95 -12.58 -11.07
CA MET A 41 9.53 -11.42 -11.74
C MET A 41 10.74 -11.76 -12.62
N ARG A 42 11.10 -13.04 -12.77
CA ARG A 42 12.24 -13.47 -13.59
C ARG A 42 11.99 -13.15 -15.06
N GLY A 43 12.94 -12.45 -15.68
CA GLY A 43 12.85 -12.05 -17.09
C GLY A 43 11.87 -10.90 -17.39
N LYS A 44 11.16 -10.38 -16.38
CA LYS A 44 10.29 -9.21 -16.53
C LYS A 44 11.15 -7.94 -16.53
N LYS A 45 11.01 -7.14 -17.60
CA LYS A 45 11.68 -5.83 -17.72
C LYS A 45 11.02 -4.78 -16.82
N ASP A 46 9.69 -4.78 -16.79
CA ASP A 46 8.93 -3.95 -15.87
C ASP A 46 8.90 -4.63 -14.50
N ARG A 47 9.52 -3.97 -13.52
CA ARG A 47 9.60 -4.44 -12.12
C ARG A 47 8.72 -3.63 -11.18
N ARG A 48 7.83 -2.78 -11.72
CA ARG A 48 6.95 -1.95 -10.90
C ARG A 48 5.97 -2.80 -10.11
N ILE A 49 5.61 -2.28 -8.95
CA ILE A 49 4.49 -2.71 -8.14
C ILE A 49 3.83 -1.46 -7.56
N ILE A 50 2.50 -1.43 -7.50
CA ILE A 50 1.74 -0.26 -7.08
C ILE A 50 0.82 -0.68 -5.93
N LEU A 51 0.82 0.08 -4.85
CA LEU A 51 -0.11 -0.03 -3.75
C LEU A 51 -1.22 1.01 -3.94
N HIS A 52 -2.46 0.55 -4.02
CA HIS A 52 -3.66 1.39 -4.07
C HIS A 52 -4.32 1.40 -2.69
N ASP A 53 -4.23 2.52 -1.99
CA ASP A 53 -4.96 2.73 -0.74
C ASP A 53 -6.26 3.49 -0.98
N VAL A 54 -7.35 3.00 -0.40
CA VAL A 54 -8.69 3.55 -0.58
C VAL A 54 -9.39 3.76 0.76
N VAL A 55 -9.72 5.00 1.06
CA VAL A 55 -10.69 5.33 2.12
C VAL A 55 -12.06 5.53 1.51
N ALA A 56 -13.05 4.77 1.99
CA ALA A 56 -14.44 4.90 1.61
C ALA A 56 -15.27 5.41 2.80
N TYR A 57 -15.98 6.51 2.59
CA TYR A 57 -16.96 7.07 3.52
C TYR A 57 -18.37 6.80 3.01
N PHE A 58 -19.27 6.37 3.89
CA PHE A 58 -20.69 6.24 3.57
C PHE A 58 -21.56 6.66 4.76
N ASP A 59 -22.53 7.55 4.53
CA ASP A 59 -23.45 8.06 5.57
C ASP A 59 -24.90 7.56 5.46
N GLY A 60 -25.14 6.61 4.57
CA GLY A 60 -26.49 6.16 4.21
C GLY A 60 -27.06 6.87 2.98
N LYS A 61 -26.40 7.90 2.44
CA LYS A 61 -26.82 8.64 1.25
C LYS A 61 -25.69 8.81 0.23
N GLU A 62 -24.54 9.32 0.66
CA GLU A 62 -23.39 9.59 -0.20
C GLU A 62 -22.26 8.61 0.08
N LEU A 63 -21.79 7.93 -0.98
CA LEU A 63 -20.52 7.21 -0.99
C LEU A 63 -19.43 8.13 -1.53
N LYS A 64 -18.35 8.32 -0.77
CA LYS A 64 -17.18 9.09 -1.20
C LYS A 64 -15.91 8.26 -1.06
N LEU A 65 -15.14 8.19 -2.14
CA LEU A 65 -13.87 7.46 -2.19
C LEU A 65 -12.70 8.43 -2.25
N PHE A 66 -11.64 8.11 -1.52
CA PHE A 66 -10.38 8.84 -1.51
C PHE A 66 -9.26 7.85 -1.76
N THR A 67 -8.61 7.97 -2.91
CA THR A 67 -7.56 7.03 -3.33
C THR A 67 -6.18 7.67 -3.25
N PHE A 68 -5.17 6.84 -3.02
CA PHE A 68 -3.77 7.20 -3.13
C PHE A 68 -2.96 6.01 -3.61
N ASP A 69 -2.26 6.22 -4.73
CA ASP A 69 -1.42 5.20 -5.33
C ASP A 69 0.04 5.47 -4.95
N GLN A 70 0.72 4.43 -4.49
CA GLN A 70 2.13 4.45 -4.12
C GLN A 70 2.88 3.47 -5.00
N SER A 71 3.80 3.98 -5.80
CA SER A 71 4.64 3.15 -6.65
C SER A 71 5.83 2.57 -5.88
N GLY A 72 6.28 1.41 -6.31
CA GLY A 72 7.49 0.75 -5.84
C GLY A 72 8.07 -0.15 -6.93
N VAL A 73 9.18 -0.81 -6.60
CA VAL A 73 9.88 -1.72 -7.51
C VAL A 73 10.32 -2.98 -6.78
N PHE A 74 10.29 -4.11 -7.49
CA PHE A 74 10.93 -5.34 -7.05
C PHE A 74 12.44 -5.22 -7.13
N ILE A 75 13.13 -5.51 -6.04
CA ILE A 75 14.59 -5.64 -6.02
C ILE A 75 15.02 -7.06 -6.46
N ASN A 76 16.32 -7.36 -6.46
CA ASN A 76 16.85 -8.60 -7.03
C ASN A 76 17.16 -9.69 -6.00
N GLU A 77 17.20 -9.34 -4.71
CA GLU A 77 17.52 -10.25 -3.61
C GLU A 77 16.72 -9.83 -2.36
N PRO A 78 16.25 -10.75 -1.52
CA PRO A 78 15.52 -10.39 -0.31
C PRO A 78 16.39 -9.63 0.69
N ARG A 79 15.85 -8.60 1.35
CA ARG A 79 16.51 -7.89 2.46
C ARG A 79 15.55 -7.64 3.62
N GLY A 80 16.09 -7.64 4.84
CA GLY A 80 15.32 -7.41 6.07
C GLY A 80 14.47 -8.62 6.53
N GLU A 81 13.76 -8.44 7.63
CA GLU A 81 12.90 -9.46 8.24
C GLU A 81 11.42 -9.04 8.21
N GLY A 82 10.51 -10.00 8.06
CA GLY A 82 9.07 -9.75 8.06
C GLY A 82 8.33 -10.56 7.00
N THR A 83 7.23 -10.00 6.49
CA THR A 83 6.46 -10.63 5.42
C THR A 83 7.29 -10.73 4.14
N SER A 84 7.12 -11.82 3.40
CA SER A 84 7.92 -12.15 2.21
C SER A 84 7.92 -11.05 1.15
N MET A 85 6.76 -10.46 0.86
CA MET A 85 6.65 -9.32 -0.07
C MET A 85 7.48 -8.12 0.38
N ASN A 86 7.47 -7.82 1.69
CA ASN A 86 8.15 -6.64 2.22
C ASN A 86 9.67 -6.74 2.08
N GLN A 87 10.21 -7.95 1.96
CA GLN A 87 11.64 -8.18 1.78
C GLN A 87 12.13 -7.91 0.35
N VAL A 88 11.22 -7.82 -0.62
CA VAL A 88 11.60 -7.76 -2.05
C VAL A 88 11.03 -6.54 -2.77
N VAL A 89 10.35 -5.64 -2.06
CA VAL A 89 9.82 -4.39 -2.61
C VAL A 89 10.43 -3.17 -1.93
N SER A 90 10.89 -2.23 -2.76
CA SER A 90 11.30 -0.89 -2.37
C SER A 90 10.25 0.10 -2.87
N MET A 91 9.61 0.85 -1.97
CA MET A 91 8.67 1.90 -2.35
C MET A 91 9.42 3.13 -2.88
N GLU A 92 8.75 3.95 -3.68
CA GLU A 92 9.28 5.27 -4.04
C GLU A 92 9.57 6.08 -2.76
N ASN A 93 10.65 6.86 -2.79
CA ASN A 93 11.15 7.65 -1.66
C ASN A 93 11.71 6.84 -0.46
N SER A 94 11.80 5.50 -0.52
CA SER A 94 12.43 4.70 0.55
C SER A 94 13.97 4.82 0.59
N GLY A 95 14.59 5.52 -0.36
CA GLY A 95 16.05 5.57 -0.51
C GLY A 95 16.66 4.24 -0.94
N GLY A 96 15.87 3.35 -1.56
CA GLY A 96 16.30 2.02 -2.01
C GLY A 96 16.17 0.92 -0.95
N LEU A 97 15.65 1.28 0.22
CA LEU A 97 15.32 0.31 1.27
C LEU A 97 14.07 -0.47 0.90
N THR A 98 14.08 -1.73 1.32
CA THR A 98 12.88 -2.55 1.29
C THR A 98 11.89 -2.10 2.36
N ILE A 99 10.61 -2.45 2.18
CA ILE A 99 9.58 -2.21 3.20
C ILE A 99 9.96 -2.87 4.53
N ALA A 100 10.57 -4.06 4.49
CA ALA A 100 11.05 -4.75 5.68
C ALA A 100 12.13 -3.95 6.43
N GLU A 101 13.11 -3.39 5.71
CA GLU A 101 14.13 -2.52 6.30
C GLU A 101 13.53 -1.22 6.87
N GLU A 102 12.59 -0.60 6.16
CA GLU A 102 11.86 0.57 6.67
C GLU A 102 11.08 0.26 7.96
N PHE A 103 10.42 -0.90 8.03
CA PHE A 103 9.72 -1.34 9.23
C PHE A 103 10.67 -1.50 10.41
N ALA A 104 11.85 -2.11 10.20
CA ALA A 104 12.85 -2.22 11.26
C ALA A 104 13.28 -0.84 11.79
N ARG A 105 13.45 0.15 10.90
CA ARG A 105 13.79 1.52 11.32
C ARG A 105 12.67 2.21 12.08
N ARG A 106 11.41 2.01 11.69
CA ARG A 106 10.24 2.54 12.44
C ARG A 106 10.18 1.98 13.86
N HIS A 107 10.46 0.69 14.05
CA HIS A 107 10.56 0.09 15.39
C HIS A 107 11.71 0.70 16.22
N SER A 108 12.77 1.20 15.57
CA SER A 108 13.86 1.92 16.23
C SER A 108 13.57 3.41 16.51
N GLY A 109 12.36 3.89 16.21
CA GLY A 109 11.90 5.24 16.52
C GLY A 109 11.94 6.26 15.37
N GLU A 110 12.22 5.82 14.14
CA GLU A 110 12.17 6.71 12.98
C GLU A 110 10.71 7.12 12.66
N LYS A 111 10.51 8.40 12.35
CA LYS A 111 9.17 8.95 12.06
C LYS A 111 8.67 8.45 10.71
N ILE A 112 7.37 8.22 10.63
CA ILE A 112 6.71 7.89 9.37
C ILE A 112 6.53 9.17 8.55
N ASP A 113 6.88 9.13 7.28
CA ASP A 113 6.56 10.22 6.36
C ASP A 113 5.04 10.31 6.14
N SER A 114 4.48 11.47 6.46
CA SER A 114 3.07 11.77 6.27
C SER A 114 2.60 11.67 4.81
N ILE A 115 3.52 11.74 3.85
CA ILE A 115 3.22 11.62 2.42
C ILE A 115 2.57 10.28 2.06
N ASN A 116 2.80 9.25 2.88
CA ASN A 116 2.23 7.92 2.66
C ASN A 116 0.74 7.81 3.05
N PHE A 117 0.15 8.86 3.63
CA PHE A 117 -1.24 8.87 4.11
C PHE A 117 -2.13 9.86 3.37
N GLN A 118 -1.84 10.15 2.09
CA GLN A 118 -2.58 11.15 1.33
C GLN A 118 -4.07 10.84 1.19
N HIS A 119 -4.48 9.56 1.13
CA HIS A 119 -5.90 9.18 1.10
C HIS A 119 -6.63 9.68 2.36
N TRP A 120 -6.03 9.53 3.54
CA TRP A 120 -6.57 10.06 4.80
C TRP A 120 -6.54 11.58 4.85
N GLN A 121 -5.49 12.22 4.33
CA GLN A 121 -5.44 13.68 4.26
C GLN A 121 -6.54 14.26 3.36
N LYS A 122 -6.80 13.62 2.21
CA LYS A 122 -7.89 13.98 1.29
C LYS A 122 -9.25 13.82 1.98
N PHE A 123 -9.46 12.68 2.65
CA PHE A 123 -10.67 12.45 3.45
C PHE A 123 -10.85 13.53 4.53
N GLY A 124 -9.84 13.78 5.37
CA GLY A 124 -9.93 14.72 6.48
C GLY A 124 -10.20 16.17 6.04
N LYS A 125 -9.57 16.61 4.93
CA LYS A 125 -9.84 17.91 4.31
C LYS A 125 -11.29 18.03 3.87
N TRP A 126 -11.79 17.03 3.15
CA TRP A 126 -13.17 17.01 2.67
C TRP A 126 -14.17 16.96 3.83
N PHE A 127 -13.92 16.11 4.83
CA PHE A 127 -14.84 15.91 5.95
C PHE A 127 -14.98 17.18 6.80
N THR A 128 -13.88 17.90 7.04
CA THR A 128 -13.90 19.17 7.80
C THR A 128 -14.69 20.26 7.08
N ILE A 129 -14.54 20.38 5.75
CA ILE A 129 -15.31 21.36 4.96
C ILE A 129 -16.80 21.03 5.03
N ARG A 130 -17.14 19.74 4.88
CA ARG A 130 -18.50 19.24 4.93
C ARG A 130 -19.17 19.52 6.28
N SER A 131 -18.49 19.25 7.40
CA SER A 131 -19.05 19.45 8.75
C SER A 131 -19.27 20.92 9.11
N THR A 132 -18.57 21.84 8.44
CA THR A 132 -18.70 23.30 8.66
C THR A 132 -19.79 23.94 7.79
N SER A 133 -20.28 23.22 6.78
CA SER A 133 -21.30 23.69 5.83
C SER A 133 -22.72 23.20 6.15
N GLY A 134 -22.91 22.54 7.31
CA GLY A 134 -24.15 21.90 7.73
C GLY A 134 -24.71 22.46 9.02
#